data_AF-A0A536ZXI3-F1
#
_entry.id   AF-A0A536ZXI3-F1
#
_cell.length_a   1.000
_cell.length_b   1.000
_cell.length_c   1.000
_cell.angle_alpha   90.00
_cell.angle_beta   90.00
_cell.angle_gamma   90.00
#
_symmetry.space_group_name_H-M   'P 1'
#
loop_
_entity.id
_entity.type
_entity.pdbx_description
1 polymer ?
#
loop_
_entity_poly.entity_id
_entity_poly.type
_entity_poly.pdbx_seq_one_letter_code
_entity_poly.pdbx_strand_id
1 'polypeptide(L)'
;MTKSAANRSFRPRLSEARQILPLIRRHLSAAASQRPLATALDLVPIVEDGLFGYELIPDRETHTYPILGCNAEGEPVLRKTSYGVGAPDAMQLVAVNGRLLSRGERAARYTAQRREFLFPDWLAAAEAAWEQFLILFPDLPRRTPILRESMHRYFDKALSVAHSHLLRWDPFIQFFGLPDEAQMGFELTGSGGEHGELTFQQPDNWTLRWSAPPEVINETWSLAPDDPDAAIGGKGHGDHDLPDRPAHARRGRDRRKTRGRRATDQHDP
;
A
#
# COMPACT_ATOMS: atom_id res chain seq x y z
N MET A 1 20.29 13.67 27.29
CA MET A 1 20.13 12.28 26.83
C MET A 1 19.25 12.26 25.58
N THR A 2 19.88 11.81 24.50
CA THR A 2 19.43 11.48 23.13
C THR A 2 17.93 11.22 22.87
N LYS A 3 17.18 12.27 22.48
CA LYS A 3 15.88 12.15 21.78
C LYS A 3 16.01 11.52 20.37
N SER A 4 17.24 11.44 19.86
CA SER A 4 17.56 10.96 18.50
C SER A 4 17.62 9.42 18.37
N ALA A 5 17.80 8.69 19.48
CA ALA A 5 17.88 7.22 19.45
C ALA A 5 16.50 6.54 19.54
N ALA A 6 15.52 7.18 20.20
CA ALA A 6 14.18 6.62 20.42
C ALA A 6 13.30 6.63 19.15
N ASN A 7 13.55 7.53 18.19
CA ASN A 7 12.77 7.63 16.95
C ASN A 7 13.08 6.54 15.90
N ARG A 8 14.06 5.65 16.14
CA ARG A 8 14.46 4.63 15.16
C ARG A 8 13.69 3.31 15.27
N SER A 9 12.86 3.10 16.29
CA SER A 9 12.16 1.83 16.51
C SER A 9 10.67 1.98 16.80
N PHE A 10 10.03 3.06 16.34
CA PHE A 10 8.59 3.19 16.49
C PHE A 10 7.90 2.13 15.61
N ARG A 11 7.10 1.28 16.26
CA ARG A 11 6.22 0.31 15.61
C ARG A 11 4.87 0.38 16.36
N PRO A 12 3.77 0.66 15.67
CA PRO A 12 2.45 0.68 16.31
C PRO A 12 2.03 -0.75 16.67
N ARG A 13 1.21 -0.87 17.70
CA ARG A 13 0.47 -2.11 18.01
C ARG A 13 -0.57 -2.37 16.93
N LEU A 14 -0.93 -3.64 16.71
CA LEU A 14 -1.98 -4.03 15.79
C LEU A 14 -3.34 -3.39 16.17
N SER A 15 -3.61 -3.30 17.48
CA SER A 15 -4.77 -2.59 18.02
C SER A 15 -4.81 -1.10 17.65
N GLU A 16 -3.66 -0.41 17.71
CA GLU A 16 -3.50 0.99 17.30
C GLU A 16 -3.66 1.15 15.79
N ALA A 17 -3.04 0.26 15.02
CA ALA A 17 -3.14 0.28 13.56
C ALA A 17 -4.59 0.14 13.07
N ARG A 18 -5.34 -0.77 13.69
CA ARG A 18 -6.77 -0.98 13.45
C ARG A 18 -7.61 0.26 13.77
N GLN A 19 -7.17 1.16 14.64
CA GLN A 19 -7.92 2.35 15.02
C GLN A 19 -7.52 3.59 14.20
N ILE A 20 -6.22 3.81 14.04
CA ILE A 20 -5.66 5.05 13.49
C ILE A 20 -5.80 5.10 11.96
N LEU A 21 -5.51 3.99 11.25
CA LEU A 21 -5.55 4.02 9.79
C LEU A 21 -6.96 4.28 9.23
N PRO A 22 -8.04 3.63 9.71
CA PRO A 22 -9.39 3.98 9.28
C PRO A 22 -9.75 5.44 9.60
N LEU A 23 -9.28 5.96 10.73
CA LEU A 23 -9.51 7.33 11.17
C LEU A 23 -8.87 8.33 10.19
N ILE A 24 -7.59 8.16 9.87
CA ILE A 24 -6.87 9.02 8.91
C ILE A 24 -7.60 9.02 7.56
N ARG A 25 -7.97 7.83 7.06
CA ARG A 25 -8.66 7.68 5.78
C ARG A 25 -10.01 8.39 5.77
N ARG A 26 -10.78 8.31 6.87
CA ARG A 26 -12.06 9.02 7.01
C ARG A 26 -11.86 10.54 6.94
N HIS A 27 -10.85 11.08 7.63
CA HIS A 27 -10.55 12.51 7.61
C HIS A 27 -10.06 12.98 6.23
N LEU A 28 -9.21 12.20 5.55
CA LEU A 28 -8.80 12.47 4.17
C LEU A 28 -10.01 12.48 3.22
N SER A 29 -10.94 11.54 3.37
CA SER A 29 -12.16 11.47 2.55
C SER A 29 -13.11 12.66 2.80
N ALA A 30 -13.23 13.08 4.06
CA ALA A 30 -14.04 14.24 4.40
C ALA A 30 -13.42 15.54 3.84
N ALA A 31 -12.11 15.72 4.00
CA ALA A 31 -11.40 16.90 3.50
C ALA A 31 -11.38 16.95 1.96
N ALA A 32 -11.27 15.81 1.28
CA ALA A 32 -11.41 15.67 -0.17
C ALA A 32 -12.72 16.28 -0.71
N SER A 33 -13.82 16.05 0.02
CA SER A 33 -15.15 16.54 -0.36
C SER A 33 -15.25 18.07 -0.28
N GLN A 34 -14.47 18.68 0.62
CA GLN A 34 -14.42 20.14 0.81
C GLN A 34 -13.38 20.82 -0.08
N ARG A 35 -12.35 20.07 -0.52
CA ARG A 35 -11.19 20.56 -1.29
C ARG A 35 -11.02 19.74 -2.57
N PRO A 36 -11.95 19.86 -3.53
CA PRO A 36 -11.96 19.04 -4.73
C PRO A 36 -10.72 19.27 -5.61
N LEU A 37 -10.04 18.19 -5.98
CA LEU A 37 -8.91 18.15 -6.91
C LEU A 37 -9.05 16.96 -7.85
N ALA A 38 -8.98 17.15 -9.17
CA ALA A 38 -9.10 16.09 -10.17
C ALA A 38 -7.83 15.20 -10.27
N THR A 39 -7.42 14.62 -9.14
CA THR A 39 -6.39 13.60 -9.04
C THR A 39 -6.91 12.43 -8.21
N ALA A 40 -6.55 11.21 -8.61
CA ALA A 40 -6.68 10.08 -7.70
C ALA A 40 -5.49 10.11 -6.73
N LEU A 41 -5.73 9.70 -5.48
CA LEU A 41 -4.67 9.45 -4.50
C LEU A 41 -4.75 7.99 -4.06
N ASP A 42 -3.65 7.30 -4.23
CA ASP A 42 -3.41 5.99 -3.68
C ASP A 42 -2.91 6.15 -2.23
N LEU A 43 -3.54 5.43 -1.32
CA LEU A 43 -3.15 5.42 0.10
C LEU A 43 -2.31 4.17 0.36
N VAL A 44 -1.02 4.37 0.62
CA VAL A 44 -0.10 3.27 0.96
C VAL A 44 0.20 3.33 2.44
N PRO A 45 -0.24 2.34 3.23
CA PRO A 45 0.04 2.33 4.66
C PRO A 45 1.56 2.16 4.87
N ILE A 46 2.13 2.87 5.86
CA ILE A 46 3.58 2.85 6.15
C ILE A 46 3.89 2.91 7.65
N VAL A 47 5.05 2.35 8.04
CA VAL A 47 5.77 2.58 9.31
C VAL A 47 7.19 2.94 8.90
N GLU A 48 7.54 4.23 8.91
CA GLU A 48 8.84 4.69 8.44
C GLU A 48 9.33 5.89 9.23
N ASP A 49 10.60 5.85 9.63
CA ASP A 49 11.30 6.99 10.22
C ASP A 49 10.56 7.65 11.40
N GLY A 50 9.93 6.83 12.25
CA GLY A 50 9.19 7.33 13.41
C GLY A 50 7.77 7.83 13.10
N LEU A 51 7.24 7.55 11.91
CA LEU A 51 5.83 7.81 11.57
C LEU A 51 5.09 6.52 11.22
N PHE A 52 3.82 6.49 11.60
CA PHE A 52 2.87 5.47 11.20
C PHE A 52 1.64 6.12 10.57
N GLY A 53 1.27 5.72 9.35
CA GLY A 53 0.12 6.32 8.67
C GLY A 53 0.04 5.92 7.21
N TYR A 54 -0.26 6.89 6.35
CA TYR A 54 -0.32 6.71 4.91
C TYR A 54 0.70 7.61 4.20
N GLU A 55 1.45 7.01 3.29
CA GLU A 55 2.01 7.74 2.15
C GLU A 55 0.88 8.01 1.14
N LEU A 56 0.83 9.25 0.67
CA LEU A 56 -0.22 9.75 -0.23
C LEU A 56 0.36 9.86 -1.64
N ILE A 57 0.09 8.87 -2.48
CA ILE A 57 0.66 8.77 -3.82
C ILE A 57 -0.34 9.31 -4.84
N PRO A 58 -0.10 10.48 -5.46
CA PRO A 58 -0.97 10.95 -6.52
C PRO A 58 -0.78 10.12 -7.79
N ASP A 59 -1.86 9.96 -8.56
CA ASP A 59 -1.87 9.35 -9.91
C ASP A 59 -1.24 10.31 -10.95
N ARG A 60 -0.11 10.93 -10.59
CA ARG A 60 0.68 11.91 -11.35
C ARG A 60 2.11 11.95 -10.82
N GLU A 61 3.05 12.26 -11.71
CA GLU A 61 4.45 12.44 -11.32
C GLU A 61 4.61 13.65 -10.39
N THR A 62 5.33 13.45 -9.29
CA THR A 62 5.68 14.50 -8.32
C THR A 62 7.07 14.21 -7.75
N HIS A 63 7.79 15.27 -7.39
CA HIS A 63 9.03 15.16 -6.62
C HIS A 63 8.81 15.43 -5.13
N THR A 64 7.55 15.58 -4.72
CA THR A 64 7.12 15.78 -3.34
C THR A 64 6.16 14.67 -2.94
N TYR A 65 6.49 13.98 -1.85
CA TYR A 65 5.75 12.85 -1.30
C TYR A 65 5.24 13.23 0.10
N PRO A 66 3.93 13.56 0.22
CA PRO A 66 3.29 13.79 1.49
C PRO A 66 2.99 12.47 2.21
N ILE A 67 3.29 12.43 3.50
CA ILE A 67 2.95 11.33 4.41
C ILE A 67 2.10 11.93 5.53
N LEU A 68 0.91 11.39 5.74
CA LEU A 68 0.04 11.75 6.85
C LEU A 68 -0.05 10.58 7.83
N GLY A 69 0.36 10.80 9.08
CA GLY A 69 0.42 9.75 10.09
C GLY A 69 0.50 10.29 11.50
N CYS A 70 0.85 9.44 12.46
CA CYS A 70 1.20 9.83 13.82
C CYS A 70 2.65 9.51 14.15
N ASN A 71 3.23 10.30 15.05
CA ASN A 71 4.52 10.00 15.68
C ASN A 71 4.36 8.99 16.83
N ALA A 72 5.46 8.73 17.55
CA ALA A 72 5.47 7.81 18.70
C ALA A 72 4.59 8.29 19.86
N GLU A 73 4.31 9.59 19.94
CA GLU A 73 3.43 10.20 20.91
C GLU A 73 1.94 10.14 20.49
N GLY A 74 1.64 9.63 19.30
CA GLY A 74 0.28 9.56 18.75
C GLY A 74 -0.23 10.90 18.18
N GLU A 75 0.64 11.90 18.04
CA GLU A 75 0.28 13.22 17.53
C GLU A 75 0.16 13.19 16.00
N PRO A 76 -0.87 13.81 15.41
CA PRO A 76 -1.01 13.94 13.96
C PRO A 76 0.14 14.73 13.33
N VAL A 77 0.79 14.13 12.33
CA VAL A 77 1.94 14.68 11.61
C VAL A 77 1.72 14.61 10.11
N LEU A 78 1.93 15.73 9.43
CA LEU A 78 2.16 15.76 7.98
C LEU A 78 3.66 15.87 7.74
N ARG A 79 4.26 14.84 7.17
CA ARG A 79 5.64 14.88 6.67
C ARG A 79 5.62 15.13 5.18
N LYS A 80 6.48 16.04 4.75
CA LYS A 80 6.75 16.35 3.34
C LYS A 80 8.18 15.98 3.04
N THR A 81 8.38 15.05 2.12
CA THR A 81 9.69 14.74 1.55
C THR A 81 9.74 15.25 0.12
N SER A 82 10.64 16.18 -0.17
CA SER A 82 10.86 16.69 -1.53
C SER A 82 12.25 16.35 -2.03
N TYR A 83 12.34 15.87 -3.27
CA TYR A 83 13.60 15.52 -3.93
C TYR A 83 13.99 16.61 -4.93
N GLY A 84 15.09 17.33 -4.69
CA GLY A 84 15.60 18.39 -5.57
C GLY A 84 16.89 17.98 -6.27
N VAL A 85 17.14 18.47 -7.49
CA VAL A 85 18.38 18.16 -8.21
C VAL A 85 19.52 19.12 -7.81
N GLY A 86 20.71 18.60 -7.49
CA GLY A 86 21.97 19.35 -7.61
C GLY A 86 22.69 19.85 -6.33
N ALA A 87 22.75 19.09 -5.24
CA ALA A 87 23.67 19.41 -4.12
C ALA A 87 24.92 18.51 -4.08
N PRO A 88 25.99 18.91 -3.37
CA PRO A 88 27.25 18.16 -3.29
C PRO A 88 27.11 16.75 -2.70
N ASP A 89 26.20 16.58 -1.72
CA ASP A 89 25.97 15.31 -0.98
C ASP A 89 24.72 14.55 -1.48
N ALA A 90 24.32 14.80 -2.72
CA ALA A 90 23.07 14.33 -3.27
C ALA A 90 23.11 12.84 -3.68
N MET A 91 22.07 12.11 -3.28
CA MET A 91 21.85 10.70 -3.61
C MET A 91 21.72 10.51 -5.12
N GLN A 92 22.25 9.41 -5.63
CA GLN A 92 22.10 9.02 -7.02
C GLN A 92 20.92 8.07 -7.15
N LEU A 93 19.94 8.43 -7.96
CA LEU A 93 18.83 7.51 -8.28
C LEU A 93 19.39 6.39 -9.17
N VAL A 94 19.28 5.15 -8.74
CA VAL A 94 19.83 3.99 -9.47
C VAL A 94 18.78 3.20 -10.24
N ALA A 95 17.52 3.27 -9.83
CA ALA A 95 16.39 2.64 -10.47
C ALA A 95 15.12 3.48 -10.27
N VAL A 96 14.16 3.36 -11.19
CA VAL A 96 12.81 3.93 -11.09
C VAL A 96 11.82 2.87 -11.54
N ASN A 97 10.77 2.62 -10.75
CA ASN A 97 9.74 1.62 -11.05
C ASN A 97 10.34 0.24 -11.39
N GLY A 98 11.34 -0.21 -10.62
CA GLY A 98 12.04 -1.48 -10.85
C GLY A 98 13.02 -1.50 -12.05
N ARG A 99 13.06 -0.45 -12.88
CA ARG A 99 14.00 -0.34 -14.01
C ARG A 99 15.30 0.33 -13.56
N LEU A 100 16.43 -0.37 -13.71
CA LEU A 100 17.76 0.21 -13.56
C LEU A 100 17.99 1.35 -14.55
N LEU A 101 18.48 2.48 -14.03
CA LEU A 101 18.79 3.67 -14.82
C LEU A 101 20.17 3.55 -15.50
N SER A 102 20.25 3.96 -16.76
CA SER A 102 21.51 4.08 -17.51
C SER A 102 22.46 5.10 -16.86
N ARG A 103 23.75 5.06 -17.21
CA ARG A 103 24.74 5.98 -16.64
C ARG A 103 24.38 7.46 -16.84
N GLY A 104 23.75 7.79 -17.97
CA GLY A 104 23.27 9.15 -18.26
C GLY A 104 22.08 9.56 -17.40
N GLU A 105 21.11 8.65 -17.22
CA GLU A 105 19.94 8.88 -16.34
C GLU A 105 20.36 9.00 -14.86
N ARG A 106 21.39 8.25 -14.44
CA ARG A 106 21.98 8.34 -13.11
C ARG A 106 22.81 9.62 -12.90
N ALA A 107 23.09 10.42 -13.93
CA ALA A 107 23.87 11.64 -13.75
C ALA A 107 23.14 12.67 -12.87
N ALA A 108 21.80 12.60 -12.81
CA ALA A 108 21.00 13.40 -11.92
C ALA A 108 21.27 13.04 -10.46
N ARG A 109 21.51 14.07 -9.65
CA ARG A 109 21.83 13.99 -8.23
C ARG A 109 20.69 14.60 -7.43
N TYR A 110 20.10 13.85 -6.51
CA TYR A 110 18.93 14.26 -5.75
C TYR A 110 19.27 14.53 -4.28
N THR A 111 18.86 15.67 -3.74
CA THR A 111 18.76 15.88 -2.30
C THR A 111 17.34 15.66 -1.83
N ALA A 112 17.20 14.91 -0.74
CA ALA A 112 15.94 14.85 -0.02
C ALA A 112 15.89 15.98 1.02
N GLN A 113 14.86 16.82 0.94
CA GLN A 113 14.51 17.73 2.02
C GLN A 113 13.26 17.19 2.72
N ARG A 114 13.36 16.99 4.02
CA ARG A 114 12.25 16.52 4.86
C ARG A 114 11.78 17.66 5.75
N ARG A 115 10.47 17.89 5.77
CA ARG A 115 9.81 18.83 6.69
C ARG A 115 8.64 18.14 7.35
N GLU A 116 8.48 18.35 8.65
CA GLU A 116 7.39 17.77 9.44
C GLU A 116 6.58 18.89 10.06
N PHE A 117 5.27 18.73 10.04
CA PHE A 117 4.31 19.67 10.58
C PHE A 117 3.41 18.92 11.56
N LEU A 118 3.41 19.34 12.82
CA LEU A 118 2.55 18.81 13.88
C LEU A 118 1.20 19.55 13.84
N PHE A 119 0.12 18.81 14.05
CA PHE A 119 -1.23 19.36 14.06
C PHE A 119 -1.96 19.00 15.35
N PRO A 120 -2.90 19.86 15.81
CA PRO A 120 -3.66 19.62 17.04
C PRO A 120 -4.63 18.44 16.91
N ASP A 121 -5.10 18.13 15.70
CA ASP A 121 -6.04 17.05 15.43
C ASP A 121 -5.93 16.53 13.98
N TRP A 122 -6.61 15.40 13.72
CA TRP A 122 -6.63 14.74 12.42
C TRP A 122 -7.36 15.51 11.34
N LEU A 123 -8.32 16.37 11.70
CA LEU A 123 -9.05 17.18 10.72
C LEU A 123 -8.11 18.22 10.12
N ALA A 124 -7.43 18.99 10.97
CA ALA A 124 -6.46 19.99 10.56
C ALA A 124 -5.32 19.36 9.73
N ALA A 125 -4.82 18.20 10.15
CA ALA A 125 -3.76 17.49 9.43
C ALA A 125 -4.21 17.03 8.03
N ALA A 126 -5.43 16.48 7.91
CA ALA A 126 -6.00 16.05 6.64
C ALA A 126 -6.27 17.23 5.70
N GLU A 127 -6.80 18.35 6.21
CA GLU A 127 -6.99 19.57 5.42
C GLU A 127 -5.66 20.11 4.88
N ALA A 128 -4.63 20.17 5.73
CA ALA A 128 -3.30 20.62 5.32
C ALA A 128 -2.67 19.69 4.27
N ALA A 129 -2.91 18.37 4.36
CA ALA A 129 -2.46 17.41 3.35
C ALA A 129 -3.09 17.72 1.98
N TRP A 130 -4.39 18.03 1.94
CA TRP A 130 -5.07 18.44 0.70
C TRP A 130 -4.60 19.78 0.16
N GLU A 131 -4.30 20.75 1.04
CA GLU A 131 -3.69 22.02 0.62
C GLU A 131 -2.34 21.82 -0.06
N GLN A 132 -1.51 20.87 0.40
CA GLN A 132 -0.26 20.54 -0.29
C GLN A 132 -0.52 20.06 -1.72
N PHE A 133 -1.54 19.22 -1.95
CA PHE A 133 -1.86 18.75 -3.30
C PHE A 133 -2.39 19.86 -4.21
N LEU A 134 -3.17 20.80 -3.67
CA LEU A 134 -3.62 21.99 -4.41
C LEU A 134 -2.43 22.87 -4.85
N ILE A 135 -1.40 22.98 -4.01
CA ILE A 135 -0.16 23.71 -4.35
C ILE A 135 0.69 22.97 -5.38
N LEU A 136 0.78 21.63 -5.26
CA LEU A 136 1.56 20.80 -6.19
C LEU A 136 0.92 20.73 -7.58
N PHE A 137 -0.40 20.82 -7.65
CA PHE A 137 -1.16 20.66 -8.89
C PHE A 137 -2.17 21.80 -9.11
N PRO A 138 -1.69 23.06 -9.28
CA PRO A 138 -2.55 24.24 -9.32
C PRO A 138 -3.47 24.28 -10.56
N ASP A 139 -3.07 23.62 -11.65
CA ASP A 139 -3.78 23.66 -12.93
C ASP A 139 -4.88 22.60 -13.06
N LEU A 140 -5.09 21.77 -12.02
CA LEU A 140 -6.07 20.71 -12.09
C LEU A 140 -7.49 21.23 -11.94
N PRO A 141 -8.45 20.67 -12.72
CA PRO A 141 -9.86 20.91 -12.48
C PRO A 141 -10.24 20.56 -11.05
N ARG A 142 -11.13 21.36 -10.46
CA ARG A 142 -11.68 21.08 -9.13
C ARG A 142 -12.84 20.08 -9.27
N ARG A 143 -12.55 18.81 -9.03
CA ARG A 143 -13.53 17.71 -8.97
C ARG A 143 -13.30 16.88 -7.72
N THR A 144 -14.31 16.20 -7.21
CA THR A 144 -14.13 15.31 -6.05
C THR A 144 -13.02 14.29 -6.36
N PRO A 145 -11.94 14.25 -5.56
CA PRO A 145 -10.85 13.31 -5.80
C PRO A 145 -11.30 11.88 -5.53
N ILE A 146 -10.65 10.92 -6.17
CA ILE A 146 -10.88 9.50 -5.91
C ILE A 146 -9.76 9.03 -4.98
N LEU A 147 -10.10 8.69 -3.74
CA LEU A 147 -9.19 7.98 -2.84
C LEU A 147 -9.23 6.49 -3.17
N ARG A 148 -8.10 5.90 -3.51
CA ARG A 148 -7.96 4.50 -3.89
C ARG A 148 -7.17 3.74 -2.84
N GLU A 149 -7.69 2.57 -2.46
CA GLU A 149 -6.89 1.51 -1.82
C GLU A 149 -6.20 0.73 -2.96
N SER A 150 -5.06 1.23 -3.46
CA SER A 150 -4.52 0.68 -4.70
C SER A 150 -3.81 -0.67 -4.54
N MET A 151 -3.28 -0.99 -3.35
CA MET A 151 -2.53 -2.22 -3.13
C MET A 151 -3.18 -3.20 -2.13
N HIS A 152 -3.86 -2.72 -1.09
CA HIS A 152 -4.41 -3.57 -0.01
C HIS A 152 -5.92 -3.37 0.14
N ARG A 153 -6.70 -3.96 -0.79
CA ARG A 153 -8.16 -3.86 -0.67
C ARG A 153 -8.64 -4.48 0.63
N TYR A 154 -9.58 -3.78 1.27
CA TYR A 154 -10.19 -4.17 2.54
C TYR A 154 -9.21 -4.23 3.72
N PHE A 155 -8.12 -3.44 3.66
CA PHE A 155 -7.08 -3.48 4.69
C PHE A 155 -7.62 -3.22 6.10
N ASP A 156 -8.50 -2.25 6.29
CA ASP A 156 -9.14 -1.97 7.59
C ASP A 156 -9.86 -3.20 8.18
N LYS A 157 -10.52 -3.97 7.31
CA LYS A 157 -11.22 -5.20 7.70
C LYS A 157 -10.21 -6.32 7.98
N ALA A 158 -9.14 -6.43 7.20
CA ALA A 158 -8.06 -7.37 7.46
C ALA A 158 -7.36 -7.12 8.81
N LEU A 159 -7.07 -5.85 9.16
CA LEU A 159 -6.56 -5.48 10.48
C LEU A 159 -7.51 -5.87 11.59
N SER A 160 -8.82 -5.72 11.36
CA SER A 160 -9.85 -6.12 12.33
C SER A 160 -9.91 -7.63 12.55
N VAL A 161 -9.87 -8.42 11.46
CA VAL A 161 -9.81 -9.88 11.55
C VAL A 161 -8.51 -10.32 12.22
N ALA A 162 -7.36 -9.82 11.79
CA ALA A 162 -6.06 -10.17 12.37
C ALA A 162 -6.01 -9.86 13.88
N HIS A 163 -6.47 -8.67 14.29
CA HIS A 163 -6.56 -8.30 15.69
C HIS A 163 -7.50 -9.21 16.49
N SER A 164 -8.58 -9.72 15.89
CA SER A 164 -9.48 -10.65 16.58
C SER A 164 -8.80 -12.00 16.89
N HIS A 165 -7.96 -12.50 15.99
CA HIS A 165 -7.16 -13.72 16.22
C HIS A 165 -6.00 -13.49 17.19
N LEU A 166 -5.45 -12.27 17.22
CA LEU A 166 -4.24 -11.93 17.96
C LEU A 166 -4.48 -11.07 19.20
N LEU A 167 -5.73 -10.96 19.67
CA LEU A 167 -6.14 -10.08 20.76
C LEU A 167 -5.28 -10.24 22.02
N ARG A 168 -4.85 -11.48 22.31
CA ARG A 168 -4.04 -11.80 23.49
C ARG A 168 -2.61 -11.23 23.41
N TRP A 169 -2.02 -11.22 22.22
CA TRP A 169 -0.62 -10.82 22.03
C TRP A 169 -0.49 -9.35 21.64
N ASP A 170 -1.49 -8.81 20.94
CA ASP A 170 -1.49 -7.47 20.35
C ASP A 170 -0.11 -7.08 19.77
N PRO A 171 0.34 -7.78 18.70
CA PRO A 171 1.70 -7.63 18.23
C PRO A 171 1.94 -6.26 17.62
N PHE A 172 3.21 -5.88 17.53
CA PHE A 172 3.64 -4.74 16.73
C PHE A 172 3.54 -5.08 15.25
N ILE A 173 3.15 -4.10 14.43
CA ILE A 173 3.06 -4.24 12.97
C ILE A 173 4.12 -3.38 12.26
N GLN A 174 4.79 -3.94 11.26
CA GLN A 174 5.76 -3.23 10.41
C GLN A 174 5.62 -3.64 8.94
N PHE A 175 6.09 -2.79 8.03
CA PHE A 175 6.09 -3.02 6.59
C PHE A 175 7.41 -3.64 6.14
N PHE A 176 7.36 -4.72 5.35
CA PHE A 176 8.55 -5.25 4.69
C PHE A 176 8.86 -4.48 3.42
N GLY A 177 10.15 -4.33 3.12
CA GLY A 177 10.68 -3.69 1.90
C GLY A 177 11.59 -4.65 1.15
N LEU A 178 11.06 -5.48 0.25
CA LEU A 178 11.78 -6.10 -0.87
C LEU A 178 11.03 -5.87 -2.18
N PRO A 179 11.71 -5.64 -3.32
CA PRO A 179 11.07 -5.14 -4.55
C PRO A 179 9.93 -6.02 -5.13
N ASP A 180 9.81 -7.29 -4.73
CA ASP A 180 8.71 -8.19 -5.13
C ASP A 180 7.76 -8.63 -3.98
N GLU A 181 8.13 -8.38 -2.71
CA GLU A 181 7.37 -8.81 -1.51
C GLU A 181 6.90 -7.62 -0.64
N ALA A 182 7.53 -6.45 -0.81
CA ALA A 182 7.27 -5.22 -0.06
C ALA A 182 5.83 -4.72 -0.14
N GLN A 183 5.13 -5.13 -1.18
CA GLN A 183 3.80 -4.63 -1.50
C GLN A 183 2.70 -5.59 -1.04
N MET A 184 3.04 -6.73 -0.44
CA MET A 184 2.07 -7.78 -0.15
C MET A 184 2.05 -8.27 1.31
N GLY A 185 2.83 -7.70 2.23
CA GLY A 185 2.86 -8.23 3.60
C GLY A 185 3.34 -7.28 4.69
N PHE A 186 2.87 -7.56 5.90
CA PHE A 186 3.17 -6.85 7.13
C PHE A 186 3.81 -7.82 8.12
N GLU A 187 4.98 -7.47 8.68
CA GLU A 187 5.58 -8.19 9.79
C GLU A 187 4.76 -7.98 11.06
N LEU A 188 4.58 -9.04 11.82
CA LEU A 188 4.04 -9.00 13.16
C LEU A 188 5.10 -9.48 14.15
N THR A 189 5.37 -8.68 15.18
CA THR A 189 6.34 -9.05 16.23
C THR A 189 5.70 -8.96 17.61
N GLY A 190 5.84 -10.01 18.40
CA GLY A 190 5.39 -10.06 19.79
C GLY A 190 6.42 -9.47 20.76
N SER A 191 6.08 -9.47 22.05
CA SER A 191 6.96 -8.93 23.09
C SER A 191 7.92 -9.99 23.66
N GLY A 192 7.67 -11.27 23.42
CA GLY A 192 8.36 -12.43 23.97
C GLY A 192 9.00 -13.35 22.94
N GLY A 193 9.26 -12.86 21.72
CA GLY A 193 9.85 -13.63 20.61
C GLY A 193 8.81 -14.29 19.69
N GLU A 194 7.52 -14.06 19.95
CA GLU A 194 6.46 -14.39 19.00
C GLU A 194 6.62 -13.57 17.72
N HIS A 195 6.26 -14.15 16.59
CA HIS A 195 6.42 -13.51 15.29
C HIS A 195 5.41 -14.05 14.28
N GLY A 196 5.18 -13.28 13.23
CA GLY A 196 4.28 -13.66 12.17
C GLY A 196 4.23 -12.66 11.03
N GLU A 197 3.27 -12.89 10.15
CA GLU A 197 3.03 -12.06 8.97
C GLU A 197 1.53 -11.97 8.69
N LEU A 198 1.10 -10.79 8.25
CA LEU A 198 -0.20 -10.57 7.63
C LEU A 198 0.06 -10.28 6.16
N THR A 199 -0.42 -11.10 5.24
CA THR A 199 -0.14 -10.97 3.80
C THR A 199 -1.40 -10.83 2.98
N PHE A 200 -1.33 -10.04 1.92
CA PHE A 200 -2.37 -9.85 0.91
C PHE A 200 -1.97 -10.60 -0.36
N GLN A 201 -2.89 -11.38 -0.90
CA GLN A 201 -2.72 -12.12 -2.15
C GLN A 201 -3.91 -11.85 -3.07
N GLN A 202 -3.63 -11.56 -4.33
CA GLN A 202 -4.69 -11.34 -5.31
C GLN A 202 -5.36 -12.66 -5.73
N PRO A 203 -6.69 -12.67 -5.95
CA PRO A 203 -7.64 -11.59 -5.69
C PRO A 203 -8.12 -11.59 -4.23
N ASP A 204 -7.94 -10.46 -3.54
CA ASP A 204 -8.57 -10.07 -2.27
C ASP A 204 -8.53 -11.10 -1.11
N ASN A 205 -7.47 -11.92 -1.07
CA ASN A 205 -7.21 -12.88 -0.01
C ASN A 205 -6.22 -12.31 0.99
N TRP A 206 -6.52 -12.49 2.27
CA TRP A 206 -5.64 -12.16 3.37
C TRP A 206 -5.23 -13.43 4.10
N THR A 207 -3.95 -13.56 4.42
CA THR A 207 -3.39 -14.66 5.19
C THR A 207 -2.71 -14.14 6.44
N LEU A 208 -3.08 -14.65 7.61
CA LEU A 208 -2.39 -14.42 8.87
C LEU A 208 -1.61 -15.67 9.25
N ARG A 209 -0.31 -15.52 9.44
CA ARG A 209 0.53 -16.54 10.08
C ARG A 209 1.11 -15.98 11.35
N TRP A 210 1.05 -16.73 12.43
CA TRP A 210 1.57 -16.31 13.73
C TRP A 210 2.08 -17.52 14.51
N SER A 211 3.26 -17.37 15.11
CA SER A 211 3.93 -18.38 15.91
C SER A 211 4.21 -17.83 17.30
N ALA A 212 3.57 -18.44 18.30
CA ALA A 212 3.72 -18.13 19.71
C ALA A 212 3.71 -19.43 20.52
N PRO A 213 4.84 -20.15 20.62
CA PRO A 213 4.89 -21.49 21.19
C PRO A 213 4.18 -21.61 22.55
N PRO A 214 3.29 -22.60 22.73
CA PRO A 214 3.03 -23.75 21.84
C PRO A 214 1.99 -23.51 20.73
N GLU A 215 1.45 -22.30 20.62
CA GLU A 215 0.35 -21.96 19.72
C GLU A 215 0.87 -21.48 18.34
N VAL A 216 0.20 -21.93 17.29
CA VAL A 216 0.43 -21.47 15.91
C VAL A 216 -0.91 -21.16 15.27
N ILE A 217 -1.02 -20.00 14.63
CA ILE A 217 -2.20 -19.56 13.89
C ILE A 217 -1.80 -19.47 12.42
N ASN A 218 -2.61 -20.05 11.55
CA ASN A 218 -2.46 -19.97 10.10
C ASN A 218 -3.85 -19.90 9.47
N GLU A 219 -4.32 -18.67 9.29
CA GLU A 219 -5.68 -18.37 8.85
C GLU A 219 -5.63 -17.69 7.49
N THR A 220 -6.59 -18.02 6.64
CA THR A 220 -6.74 -17.39 5.32
C THR A 220 -8.21 -17.07 5.12
N TRP A 221 -8.49 -15.83 4.73
CA TRP A 221 -9.85 -15.38 4.46
C TRP A 221 -9.91 -14.51 3.21
N SER A 222 -10.98 -14.67 2.45
CA SER A 222 -11.30 -13.80 1.33
C SER A 222 -12.21 -12.68 1.80
N LEU A 223 -11.91 -11.45 1.40
CA LEU A 223 -12.79 -10.31 1.60
C LEU A 223 -13.40 -9.99 0.23
N ALA A 224 -14.35 -10.80 -0.21
CA ALA A 224 -15.15 -10.45 -1.39
C ALA A 224 -16.01 -9.23 -1.06
N PRO A 225 -16.31 -8.34 -2.04
CA PRO A 225 -17.42 -7.42 -1.88
C PRO A 225 -18.68 -8.25 -1.63
N ASP A 226 -19.44 -7.92 -0.59
CA ASP A 226 -20.83 -8.35 -0.51
C ASP A 226 -21.49 -7.79 -1.77
N ASP A 227 -21.76 -8.64 -2.77
CA ASP A 227 -22.43 -8.25 -4.00
C ASP A 227 -23.87 -7.84 -3.65
N PRO A 228 -24.22 -6.53 -3.63
CA PRO A 228 -25.55 -6.11 -3.20
C PRO A 228 -26.62 -6.51 -4.22
N ASP A 229 -26.22 -6.89 -5.44
CA ASP A 229 -27.13 -7.19 -6.56
C ASP A 229 -27.43 -8.69 -6.73
N ALA A 230 -26.79 -9.58 -5.97
CA ALA A 230 -27.11 -11.01 -6.00
C ALA A 230 -28.41 -11.36 -5.24
N ALA A 231 -29.00 -10.39 -4.52
CA ALA A 231 -30.21 -10.58 -3.70
C ALA A 231 -31.52 -10.04 -4.32
N ILE A 232 -31.57 -9.79 -5.63
CA ILE A 232 -32.82 -9.49 -6.35
C ILE A 232 -33.03 -10.55 -7.45
N GLY A 233 -33.15 -11.81 -7.02
CA GLY A 233 -33.62 -12.91 -7.85
C GLY A 233 -34.92 -13.48 -7.29
N GLY A 234 -36.08 -12.96 -7.73
CA GLY A 234 -37.32 -13.71 -7.57
C GLY A 234 -38.63 -12.90 -7.59
N LYS A 235 -39.10 -12.53 -8.79
CA LYS A 235 -40.47 -12.77 -9.32
C LYS A 235 -40.90 -11.68 -10.31
N GLY A 236 -41.30 -12.09 -11.52
CA GLY A 236 -42.28 -11.35 -12.32
C GLY A 236 -41.96 -11.19 -13.80
N HIS A 237 -42.34 -12.20 -14.58
CA HIS A 237 -42.78 -12.20 -15.99
C HIS A 237 -42.33 -11.12 -16.99
N GLY A 238 -41.86 -11.62 -18.14
CA GLY A 238 -41.94 -10.94 -19.43
C GLY A 238 -41.24 -11.76 -20.52
N ASP A 239 -41.94 -12.73 -21.09
CA ASP A 239 -41.62 -13.33 -22.40
C ASP A 239 -41.37 -12.21 -23.43
N HIS A 240 -40.30 -12.33 -24.22
CA HIS A 240 -40.39 -12.44 -25.68
C HIS A 240 -39.01 -12.56 -26.36
N ASP A 241 -38.93 -13.59 -27.20
CA ASP A 241 -38.22 -13.66 -28.49
C ASP A 241 -36.69 -13.85 -28.54
N LEU A 242 -36.30 -15.12 -28.65
CA LEU A 242 -35.26 -15.65 -29.56
C LEU A 242 -35.96 -16.13 -30.85
N PRO A 243 -35.33 -16.20 -32.04
CA PRO A 243 -34.04 -16.88 -32.32
C PRO A 243 -33.17 -16.10 -33.36
N ASP A 244 -31.97 -16.46 -33.86
CA ASP A 244 -31.32 -17.69 -34.31
C ASP A 244 -29.82 -17.34 -34.56
N ARG A 245 -28.82 -18.06 -34.00
CA ARG A 245 -27.96 -19.07 -34.68
C ARG A 245 -26.72 -18.51 -35.46
N PRO A 246 -25.73 -19.34 -35.88
CA PRO A 246 -24.41 -19.37 -35.23
C PRO A 246 -23.19 -19.27 -36.18
N ALA A 247 -21.99 -19.41 -35.58
CA ALA A 247 -20.69 -19.79 -36.16
C ALA A 247 -19.76 -18.67 -36.66
N HIS A 248 -18.57 -18.60 -36.04
CA HIS A 248 -17.32 -18.85 -36.77
C HIS A 248 -16.18 -19.25 -35.83
N ALA A 249 -15.79 -20.51 -35.94
CA ALA A 249 -14.49 -21.02 -35.55
C ALA A 249 -13.41 -20.58 -36.55
N ARG A 250 -12.19 -20.31 -36.06
CA ARG A 250 -10.89 -20.52 -36.75
C ARG A 250 -9.81 -20.56 -35.65
N ARG A 251 -9.25 -21.75 -35.34
CA ARG A 251 -7.93 -22.25 -35.81
C ARG A 251 -6.86 -21.17 -35.68
N GLY A 252 -5.80 -21.29 -34.87
CA GLY A 252 -5.04 -22.45 -34.44
C GLY A 252 -3.58 -22.25 -34.90
N ARG A 253 -2.62 -22.24 -33.98
CA ARG A 253 -1.23 -22.64 -34.29
C ARG A 253 -0.48 -23.07 -33.05
N ASP A 254 -0.60 -24.37 -32.83
CA ASP A 254 0.32 -25.22 -32.11
C ASP A 254 1.71 -25.17 -32.76
N ARG A 255 2.76 -24.94 -31.98
CA ARG A 255 4.15 -25.25 -32.36
C ARG A 255 4.91 -25.77 -31.13
N ARG A 256 4.54 -26.98 -30.70
CA ARG A 256 5.51 -27.92 -30.13
C ARG A 256 6.22 -28.67 -31.25
N LYS A 257 7.55 -28.56 -31.31
CA LYS A 257 8.39 -29.69 -31.75
C LYS A 257 9.56 -29.83 -30.78
N THR A 258 9.63 -31.04 -30.27
CA THR A 258 10.57 -31.62 -29.33
C THR A 258 11.80 -32.19 -30.02
N ARG A 259 12.85 -32.33 -29.21
CA ARG A 259 13.87 -33.40 -29.16
C ARG A 259 15.13 -33.34 -30.05
N GLY A 260 16.26 -33.52 -29.35
CA GLY A 260 17.51 -34.12 -29.85
C GLY A 260 18.73 -33.76 -28.99
N ARG A 261 18.85 -34.26 -27.74
CA ARG A 261 19.91 -35.22 -27.31
C ARG A 261 21.27 -35.08 -28.03
N ARG A 262 22.32 -34.69 -27.30
CA ARG A 262 23.50 -35.53 -27.04
C ARG A 262 24.36 -34.96 -25.92
N ALA A 263 24.71 -35.85 -24.99
CA ALA A 263 25.79 -35.70 -24.03
C ALA A 263 27.12 -36.04 -24.72
N THR A 264 28.19 -35.38 -24.31
CA THR A 264 29.54 -35.94 -24.25
C THR A 264 30.30 -35.17 -23.18
N ASP A 265 30.69 -35.91 -22.14
CA ASP A 265 31.81 -35.62 -21.26
C ASP A 265 33.06 -35.28 -22.08
N GLN A 266 33.93 -34.43 -21.55
CA GLN A 266 35.31 -34.83 -21.26
C GLN A 266 36.08 -33.76 -20.50
N HIS A 267 36.79 -34.27 -19.50
CA HIS A 267 37.82 -33.65 -18.68
C HIS A 267 38.95 -32.98 -19.46
N ASP A 268 39.50 -31.95 -18.81
CA ASP A 268 40.90 -31.48 -18.66
C ASP A 268 42.02 -32.25 -19.36
N PRO A 269 43.11 -31.53 -19.68
CA PRO A 269 44.14 -31.26 -18.67
C PRO A 269 44.36 -29.77 -18.34
#